data_AF-A0A841PY94-F1
#
_entry.id   AF-A0A841PY94-F1
#
_cell.length_a   1.000
_cell.length_b   1.000
_cell.length_c   1.000
_cell.angle_alpha   90.00
_cell.angle_beta   90.00
_cell.angle_gamma   90.00
#
_symmetry.space_group_name_H-M   'P 1'
#
loop_
_entity.id
_entity.type
_entity.pdbx_description
1 polymer ?
#
loop_
_entity_poly.entity_id
_entity_poly.type
_entity_poly.pdbx_seq_one_letter_code
_entity_poly.pdbx_strand_id
1 'polypeptide(L)' 'MDVEDKKVSKMYRKILTSNEVIGLMAYQNMDGAMQEKVRQKMLQNGSVSARTILNKINQWNQAQGD' A
#
# COMPACT_ATOMS: atom_id res chain seq x y z
N MET A 1 -7.55 -19.29 -6.90
CA MET A 1 -7.14 -17.94 -6.45
C MET A 1 -7.09 -17.95 -4.94
N ASP A 2 -5.89 -17.92 -4.39
CA ASP A 2 -5.62 -18.03 -2.97
C ASP A 2 -6.35 -16.97 -2.13
N VAL A 3 -6.78 -17.36 -0.94
CA VAL A 3 -7.47 -16.48 0.02
C VAL A 3 -6.62 -15.24 0.34
N GLU A 4 -5.31 -15.43 0.37
CA GLU A 4 -4.33 -14.39 0.62
C GLU A 4 -4.27 -13.36 -0.52
N ASP A 5 -4.24 -13.81 -1.77
CA ASP A 5 -4.27 -12.93 -2.95
C ASP A 5 -5.52 -12.06 -2.98
N LYS A 6 -6.66 -12.62 -2.58
CA LYS A 6 -7.91 -11.85 -2.46
C LYS A 6 -7.80 -10.77 -1.38
N LYS A 7 -7.16 -11.08 -0.24
CA LYS A 7 -6.94 -10.13 0.86
C LYS A 7 -6.01 -9.00 0.43
N VAL A 8 -4.87 -9.32 -0.20
CA VAL A 8 -3.93 -8.32 -0.75
C VAL A 8 -4.64 -7.42 -1.76
N SER A 9 -5.43 -8.00 -2.67
CA SER A 9 -6.17 -7.25 -3.69
C SER A 9 -7.27 -6.36 -3.10
N LYS A 10 -7.89 -6.77 -1.99
CA LYS A 10 -8.86 -5.96 -1.26
C LYS A 10 -8.18 -4.77 -0.60
N MET A 11 -7.04 -4.99 0.05
CA MET A 11 -6.29 -3.92 0.71
C MET A 11 -5.69 -2.94 -0.27
N TYR A 12 -5.09 -3.42 -1.37
CA TYR A 12 -4.63 -2.59 -2.47
C TYR A 12 -5.73 -1.66 -2.99
N ARG A 13 -6.92 -2.20 -3.28
CA ARG A 13 -8.07 -1.39 -3.72
C ARG A 13 -8.48 -0.38 -2.66
N LYS A 14 -8.60 -0.81 -1.40
CA LYS A 14 -8.95 0.09 -0.28
C LYS A 14 -7.98 1.27 -0.20
N ILE A 15 -6.68 1.04 -0.34
CA ILE A 15 -5.67 2.10 -0.29
C ILE A 15 -5.85 3.07 -1.46
N LEU A 16 -6.08 2.57 -2.67
CA LEU A 16 -6.25 3.42 -3.85
C LEU A 16 -7.55 4.21 -3.90
N THR A 17 -8.63 3.67 -3.34
CA THR A 17 -9.96 4.30 -3.40
C THR A 17 -10.30 5.13 -2.17
N SER A 18 -9.53 5.01 -1.09
CA SER A 18 -9.73 5.82 0.11
C SER A 18 -9.10 7.20 -0.05
N ASN A 19 -9.52 8.14 0.79
CA ASN A 19 -8.75 9.37 0.99
C ASN A 19 -7.30 9.01 1.35
N GLU A 20 -6.36 9.79 0.84
CA GLU A 20 -4.93 9.56 0.96
C GLU A 20 -4.46 9.26 2.40
N VAL A 21 -4.91 10.05 3.37
CA VAL A 21 -4.52 9.86 4.79
C VAL A 21 -5.02 8.51 5.30
N ILE A 22 -6.25 8.14 4.95
CA ILE A 22 -6.88 6.88 5.33
C ILE A 22 -6.15 5.71 4.64
N GLY A 23 -5.77 5.86 3.37
CA GLY A 23 -5.00 4.86 2.62
C GLY A 23 -3.63 4.60 3.25
N LEU A 24 -2.91 5.67 3.62
CA LEU A 24 -1.61 5.57 4.29
C LEU A 24 -1.73 4.94 5.68
N MET A 25 -2.68 5.38 6.51
CA MET A 25 -2.93 4.76 7.82
C MET A 25 -3.32 3.28 7.69
N ALA A 26 -4.15 2.94 6.70
CA ALA A 26 -4.53 1.56 6.45
C ALA A 26 -3.33 0.69 6.06
N TYR A 27 -2.38 1.22 5.28
CA TYR A 27 -1.13 0.54 4.94
C TYR A 27 -0.24 0.34 6.16
N GLN A 28 -0.03 1.39 6.96
CA GLN A 28 0.81 1.34 8.17
C GLN A 28 0.29 0.37 9.22
N ASN A 29 -1.03 0.25 9.38
CA ASN A 29 -1.65 -0.69 10.32
C ASN A 29 -1.59 -2.16 9.87
N MET A 30 -1.01 -2.47 8.71
CA MET A 30 -0.78 -3.84 8.27
C MET A 30 0.51 -4.40 8.87
N ASP A 31 0.56 -5.73 9.02
CA ASP A 31 1.81 -6.43 9.29
C ASP A 31 2.81 -6.28 8.12
N GLY A 32 4.11 -6.37 8.42
CA GLY A 32 5.16 -6.14 7.42
C GLY A 32 5.09 -7.08 6.21
N ALA A 33 4.63 -8.31 6.38
CA ALA A 33 4.48 -9.25 5.27
C ALA A 33 3.32 -8.84 4.32
N MET A 34 2.20 -8.37 4.88
CA MET A 34 1.10 -7.82 4.10
C MET A 34 1.48 -6.49 3.42
N GLN A 35 2.22 -5.62 4.11
CA GLN A 35 2.73 -4.37 3.53
C GLN A 35 3.60 -4.65 2.30
N GLU A 36 4.49 -5.64 2.37
CA GLU A 36 5.35 -6.02 1.25
C GLU A 36 4.53 -6.59 0.09
N LYS A 37 3.57 -7.48 0.36
CA LYS A 37 2.69 -8.04 -0.69
C LYS A 37 1.87 -6.96 -1.39
N VAL A 38 1.32 -6.00 -0.63
CA VAL A 38 0.59 -4.86 -1.18
C VAL A 38 1.51 -3.94 -1.98
N ARG A 39 2.73 -3.68 -1.49
CA ARG A 39 3.76 -2.91 -2.20
C ARG A 39 4.13 -3.55 -3.54
N GLN A 40 4.39 -4.86 -3.54
CA GLN A 40 4.66 -5.62 -4.76
C GLN A 40 3.48 -5.54 -5.74
N LYS A 41 2.24 -5.63 -5.24
CA LYS A 41 1.05 -5.48 -6.09
C LYS A 41 0.92 -4.08 -6.69
N MET A 42 1.24 -3.03 -5.93
CA MET A 42 1.28 -1.66 -6.43
C MET A 42 2.34 -1.48 -7.53
N LEU A 43 3.52 -2.06 -7.34
CA LEU A 43 4.61 -2.06 -8.32
C LEU A 43 4.21 -2.80 -9.61
N GLN A 44 3.63 -4.01 -9.47
CA GLN A 44 3.17 -4.82 -10.61
C GLN A 44 2.04 -4.16 -11.39
N ASN A 45 1.09 -3.50 -10.71
CA ASN A 45 0.02 -2.80 -11.39
C ASN A 45 0.53 -1.55 -12.12
N GLY A 46 1.50 -0.84 -11.53
CA GLY A 46 2.20 0.27 -12.18
C GLY A 46 1.35 1.51 -12.47
N SER A 47 0.09 1.57 -12.01
CA SER A 47 -0.79 2.72 -12.20
C SER A 47 -0.25 3.99 -11.55
N VAL A 48 -0.66 5.15 -12.09
CA VAL A 48 -0.26 6.47 -11.56
C VAL A 48 -0.61 6.60 -10.09
N SER A 49 -1.83 6.19 -9.70
CA SER A 49 -2.27 6.22 -8.31
C SER A 49 -1.43 5.33 -7.40
N ALA A 50 -1.05 4.13 -7.86
CA ALA A 50 -0.17 3.23 -7.12
C ALA A 50 1.23 3.84 -6.91
N ARG A 51 1.80 4.46 -7.95
CA ARG A 51 3.10 5.16 -7.84
C ARG A 51 3.04 6.35 -6.89
N THR A 52 1.97 7.15 -6.93
CA THR A 52 1.78 8.29 -6.01
C THR A 52 1.76 7.82 -4.56
N ILE A 53 1.04 6.74 -4.25
CA ILE A 53 0.99 6.21 -2.88
C ILE A 53 2.33 5.60 -2.46
N LEU A 54 3.01 4.86 -3.33
CA LEU A 54 4.36 4.33 -3.04
C LEU A 54 5.36 5.45 -2.71
N ASN A 55 5.36 6.54 -3.48
CA ASN A 55 6.23 7.69 -3.21
C ASN A 55 5.94 8.31 -1.85
N LYS A 56 4.66 8.42 -1.47
CA LYS A 56 4.27 8.97 -0.16
C LYS A 56 4.68 8.06 0.98
N ILE A 57 4.49 6.74 0.85
CA ILE A 57 4.98 5.76 1.82
C ILE A 57 6.50 5.91 2.01
N ASN A 58 7.25 6.01 0.91
CA ASN A 58 8.70 6.17 0.98
C ASN A 58 9.12 7.50 1.65
N GLN A 59 8.47 8.62 1.33
CA GLN A 59 8.71 9.92 1.98
C GLN A 59 8.42 9.87 3.48
N TRP A 60 7.32 9.20 3.85
CA TRP A 60 6.90 9.09 5.24
C TRP A 60 7.88 8.22 6.06
N ASN A 61 8.36 7.13 5.48
CA ASN A 61 9.38 6.28 6.12
C ASN A 61 10.73 7.00 6.26
N GLN A 62 11.10 7.86 5.31
CA GLN A 62 12.29 8.71 5.44
C GLN A 62 12.13 9.76 6.55
N ALA A 63 10.94 10.33 6.72
CA ALA A 63 10.66 11.32 7.75
C ALA A 63 10.58 10.74 9.19
N GLN A 64 10.46 9.43 9.34
CA GLN A 64 10.45 8.73 10.64
C GLN A 64 11.84 8.16 11.01
N GLY A 65 12.86 8.41 10.18
CA GLY A 65 14.19 7.81 10.27
C GLY A 65 15.31 8.71 10.85
N ASP A 66 14.98 9.80 11.54
CA ASP A 66 15.90 10.63 12.35
C ASP A 66 15.57 10.50 13.85
#